data_AF-A0A2D6TXS3-F1
#
_entry.id   AF-A0A2D6TXS3-F1
#
_cell.length_a   1.000
_cell.length_b   1.000
_cell.length_c   1.000
_cell.angle_alpha   90.00
_cell.angle_beta   90.00
_cell.angle_gamma   90.00
#
_symmetry.space_group_name_H-M   'P 1'
#
loop_
_entity.id
_entity.type
_entity.pdbx_description
1 polymer ?
#
loop_
_entity_poly.entity_id
_entity_poly.type
_entity_poly.pdbx_seq_one_letter_code
_entity_poly.pdbx_strand_id
1 'polypeptide(L)'
;MTESKKLIKLILNKLIRANIWGGKHIPLHYIKNGIPEYFRNSNHGRKEFEKAIKQMINNNWILMGKKKTGKGVDYHISLNPSKASEIRKLFEED
;
A
#
# COMPACT_ATOMS: atom_id res chain seq x y z
N MET A 1 14.21 -3.33 12.14
CA MET A 1 13.29 -3.15 10.99
C MET A 1 13.11 -1.65 10.71
N THR A 2 13.33 -1.18 9.48
CA THR A 2 13.16 0.25 9.13
C THR A 2 11.69 0.67 9.20
N GLU A 3 11.41 1.96 9.42
CA GLU A 3 10.05 2.51 9.47
C GLU A 3 9.27 2.26 8.17
N SER A 4 9.93 2.40 7.01
CA SER A 4 9.38 2.02 5.70
C SER A 4 8.98 0.55 5.61
N LYS A 5 9.78 -0.39 6.15
CA LYS A 5 9.42 -1.82 6.19
C LYS A 5 8.19 -2.08 7.06
N LYS A 6 8.07 -1.40 8.21
CA LYS A 6 6.87 -1.48 9.06
C LYS A 6 5.62 -1.00 8.30
N LEU A 7 5.74 0.13 7.60
CA LEU A 7 4.65 0.66 6.77
C LEU A 7 4.26 -0.30 5.64
N ILE A 8 5.22 -0.92 4.96
CA ILE A 8 4.94 -1.94 3.94
C ILE A 8 4.13 -3.09 4.54
N LYS A 9 4.56 -3.65 5.68
CA LYS A 9 3.82 -4.73 6.37
C LYS A 9 2.38 -4.29 6.71
N LEU A 10 2.19 -3.09 7.24
CA LEU A 10 0.86 -2.56 7.56
C LEU A 10 -0.05 -2.42 6.33
N ILE A 11 0.50 -1.91 5.21
CA ILE A 11 -0.22 -1.76 3.95
C ILE A 11 -0.59 -3.12 3.36
N LEU A 12 0.37 -4.06 3.31
CA LEU A 12 0.15 -5.43 2.84
C LEU A 12 -0.93 -6.12 3.67
N ASN A 13 -0.83 -6.08 5.01
CA ASN A 13 -1.82 -6.65 5.91
C ASN A 13 -3.23 -6.12 5.61
N LYS A 14 -3.37 -4.80 5.46
CA LYS A 14 -4.66 -4.17 5.13
C LYS A 14 -5.21 -4.65 3.79
N LEU A 15 -4.39 -4.70 2.75
CA LEU A 15 -4.81 -5.12 1.41
C LEU A 15 -5.14 -6.62 1.35
N ILE A 16 -4.32 -7.48 1.99
CA ILE A 16 -4.52 -8.93 2.06
C ILE A 16 -5.82 -9.24 2.80
N ARG A 17 -6.01 -8.68 4.00
CA ARG A 17 -7.22 -8.91 4.82
C ARG A 17 -8.49 -8.43 4.12
N ALA A 18 -8.41 -7.37 3.33
CA ALA A 18 -9.53 -6.87 2.52
C ALA A 18 -9.67 -7.57 1.14
N ASN A 19 -8.82 -8.56 0.87
CA ASN A 19 -8.74 -9.30 -0.39
C ASN A 19 -8.63 -8.39 -1.63
N ILE A 20 -7.82 -7.32 -1.55
CA ILE A 20 -7.66 -6.32 -2.61
C ILE A 20 -6.55 -6.76 -3.58
N TRP A 21 -6.93 -7.52 -4.61
CA TRP A 21 -6.02 -8.06 -5.62
C TRP A 21 -6.46 -7.68 -7.03
N GLY A 22 -5.49 -7.29 -7.88
CA GLY A 22 -5.69 -7.08 -9.31
C GLY A 22 -6.90 -6.20 -9.64
N GLY A 23 -7.95 -6.81 -10.17
CA GLY A 23 -9.20 -6.12 -10.56
C GLY A 23 -9.90 -5.39 -9.41
N LYS A 24 -9.74 -5.85 -8.16
CA LYS A 24 -10.26 -5.15 -6.98
C LYS A 24 -9.23 -4.17 -6.45
N HIS A 25 -9.56 -2.88 -6.48
CA HIS A 25 -8.66 -1.78 -6.13
C HIS A 25 -9.37 -0.72 -5.28
N ILE A 26 -8.64 -0.08 -4.37
CA ILE A 26 -9.18 0.96 -3.47
C ILE A 26 -8.39 2.27 -3.59
N PRO A 27 -9.02 3.43 -3.34
CA PRO A 27 -8.30 4.70 -3.31
C PRO A 27 -7.13 4.70 -2.32
N LEU A 28 -5.99 5.27 -2.73
CA LEU A 28 -4.77 5.36 -1.92
C LEU A 28 -4.99 6.11 -0.59
N HIS A 29 -5.90 7.10 -0.58
CA HIS A 29 -6.20 7.85 0.65
C HIS A 29 -6.80 6.96 1.76
N TYR A 30 -7.52 5.87 1.43
CA TYR A 30 -8.02 4.93 2.45
C TYR A 30 -6.89 4.14 3.10
N ILE A 31 -5.79 3.91 2.40
CA ILE A 31 -4.59 3.29 2.96
C ILE A 31 -3.94 4.25 3.95
N LYS A 32 -3.76 5.51 3.55
CA LYS A 32 -3.22 6.57 4.41
C LYS A 32 -4.03 6.72 5.72
N ASN A 33 -5.35 6.58 5.65
CA ASN A 33 -6.24 6.62 6.82
C ASN A 33 -6.16 5.37 7.72
N GLY A 34 -5.61 4.26 7.23
CA GLY A 34 -5.38 3.05 8.02
C GLY A 34 -4.04 2.99 8.73
N ILE A 35 -3.16 3.98 8.50
CA ILE A 35 -1.83 4.04 9.09
C ILE A 35 -1.88 4.83 10.41
N PRO A 36 -1.09 4.45 11.44
CA PRO A 36 -1.03 5.16 12.71
C PRO A 36 -0.81 6.67 12.57
N GLU A 37 -1.38 7.43 13.49
CA GLU A 37 -1.39 8.89 13.42
C GLU A 37 0.01 9.52 13.44
N TYR A 38 0.93 8.95 14.22
CA TYR A 38 2.33 9.43 14.31
C TYR A 38 3.06 9.38 12.95
N PHE A 39 2.69 8.46 12.06
CA PHE A 39 3.19 8.43 10.68
C PHE A 39 2.46 9.42 9.76
N ARG A 40 1.17 9.69 10.02
CA ARG A 40 0.33 10.53 9.15
C ARG A 40 0.62 12.03 9.33
N ASN A 41 0.82 12.44 10.58
CA ASN A 41 0.91 13.84 10.96
C ASN A 41 2.35 14.38 10.99
N SER A 42 3.36 13.50 10.97
CA SER A 42 4.76 13.91 10.90
C SER A 42 5.26 14.03 9.45
N ASN A 43 6.08 15.05 9.18
CA ASN A 43 6.77 15.19 7.89
C ASN A 43 7.68 13.99 7.59
N HIS A 44 8.30 13.43 8.62
CA HIS A 44 9.11 12.21 8.50
C HIS A 44 8.24 11.01 8.07
N GLY A 45 7.10 10.78 8.73
CA GLY A 45 6.23 9.65 8.41
C GLY A 45 5.60 9.74 7.02
N ARG A 46 5.29 10.94 6.54
CA ARG A 46 4.84 11.15 5.14
C ARG A 46 5.92 10.72 4.13
N LYS A 47 7.18 11.11 4.37
CA LYS A 47 8.30 10.69 3.52
C LYS A 47 8.51 9.18 3.56
N GLU A 48 8.40 8.56 4.74
CA GLU A 48 8.51 7.11 4.87
C GLU A 48 7.36 6.36 4.19
N PHE A 49 6.14 6.91 4.21
CA PHE A 49 5.01 6.36 3.47
C PHE A 49 5.21 6.43 1.96
N GLU A 50 5.67 7.58 1.44
CA GLU A 50 5.99 7.72 0.01
C GLU A 50 7.11 6.76 -0.41
N LYS A 51 8.16 6.61 0.41
CA LYS A 51 9.21 5.61 0.19
C LYS A 51 8.66 4.19 0.17
N ALA A 52 7.80 3.84 1.12
CA ALA A 52 7.17 2.53 1.19
C ALA A 52 6.35 2.24 -0.09
N ILE A 53 5.47 3.16 -0.49
CA ILE A 53 4.68 3.03 -1.72
C ILE A 53 5.60 2.90 -2.96
N LYS A 54 6.63 3.75 -3.07
CA LYS A 54 7.59 3.67 -4.18
C LYS A 54 8.32 2.32 -4.22
N GLN A 55 8.73 1.80 -3.07
CA GLN A 55 9.34 0.47 -2.98
C GLN A 55 8.36 -0.62 -3.42
N MET A 56 7.10 -0.57 -2.98
CA MET A 56 6.09 -1.56 -3.37
C MET A 56 5.80 -1.53 -4.88
N ILE A 57 5.80 -0.34 -5.51
CA ILE A 57 5.65 -0.19 -6.96
C ILE A 57 6.90 -0.74 -7.68
N ASN A 58 8.10 -0.34 -7.25
CA ASN A 58 9.35 -0.77 -7.89
C ASN A 58 9.56 -2.29 -7.84
N ASN A 59 9.10 -2.95 -6.77
CA ASN A 59 9.13 -4.41 -6.64
C ASN A 59 7.92 -5.10 -7.29
N ASN A 60 7.04 -4.36 -7.96
CA ASN A 60 5.81 -4.86 -8.56
C ASN A 60 4.86 -5.57 -7.59
N TRP A 61 4.92 -5.27 -6.28
CA TRP A 61 4.01 -5.86 -5.28
C TRP A 61 2.61 -5.24 -5.33
N ILE A 62 2.52 -3.98 -5.75
CA ILE A 62 1.24 -3.29 -5.95
C ILE A 62 1.08 -2.81 -7.38
N LEU A 63 -0.16 -2.81 -7.83
CA LEU A 63 -0.58 -2.13 -9.05
C LEU A 63 -1.19 -0.79 -8.64
N MET A 64 -0.82 0.27 -9.35
CA MET A 64 -1.36 1.60 -9.13
C MET A 64 -1.94 2.14 -10.44
N GLY A 65 -3.19 2.59 -10.39
CA GLY A 65 -3.90 3.15 -11.54
C GLY A 65 -4.63 4.43 -11.19
N LYS A 66 -4.72 5.35 -12.14
CA LYS A 66 -5.59 6.52 -12.04
C LYS A 66 -7.01 6.12 -12.44
N LYS A 67 -7.99 6.51 -11.64
CA LYS A 67 -9.41 6.31 -11.95
C LYS A 67 -10.13 7.65 -11.89
N LYS A 68 -10.92 7.94 -12.93
CA LYS A 68 -11.86 9.07 -12.88
C LYS A 68 -13.01 8.70 -11.95
N THR A 69 -13.26 9.54 -10.96
CA THR A 69 -14.41 9.48 -10.08
C THR A 69 -15.31 10.67 -10.39
N GLY A 70 -16.57 10.66 -9.98
CA GLY A 70 -17.49 11.79 -10.18
C GLY A 70 -17.03 13.11 -9.53
N LYS A 71 -15.95 13.07 -8.72
CA LYS A 71 -15.36 14.22 -8.03
C LYS A 71 -13.94 14.58 -8.51
N GLY A 72 -13.38 13.85 -9.48
CA GLY A 72 -12.03 14.11 -9.99
C GLY A 72 -11.28 12.87 -10.44
N VAL A 73 -9.96 12.85 -10.25
CA VAL A 73 -9.10 11.70 -10.55
C VAL A 73 -8.42 11.26 -9.27
N ASP A 74 -8.62 9.99 -8.90
CA ASP A 74 -8.01 9.39 -7.73
C ASP A 74 -7.03 8.28 -8.13
N TYR A 75 -5.96 8.13 -7.36
CA TYR A 75 -5.08 6.96 -7.46
C TYR A 75 -5.70 5.81 -6.67
N HIS A 76 -5.87 4.68 -7.34
CA HIS A 76 -6.28 3.44 -6.74
C HIS A 76 -5.12 2.45 -6.72
N ILE A 77 -5.09 1.62 -5.68
CA ILE A 77 -4.09 0.58 -5.52
C ILE A 77 -4.72 -0.79 -5.29
N SER A 78 -4.01 -1.82 -5.72
CA SER A 78 -4.29 -3.22 -5.42
C SER A 78 -2.99 -4.01 -5.30
N LEU A 79 -3.04 -5.18 -4.67
CA LEU A 79 -1.92 -6.12 -4.74
C LEU A 79 -1.80 -6.69 -6.14
N ASN A 80 -0.57 -6.96 -6.57
CA ASN A 80 -0.29 -7.62 -7.82
C ASN A 80 -0.46 -9.15 -7.68
N PRO A 81 -1.43 -9.78 -8.37
CA PRO A 81 -1.65 -11.22 -8.28
C PRO A 81 -0.44 -12.04 -8.73
N SER A 82 0.37 -11.55 -9.69
CA SER A 82 1.56 -12.28 -10.16
C SER A 82 2.67 -12.36 -9.11
N LYS A 83 2.57 -11.55 -8.05
CA LYS A 83 3.50 -11.52 -6.91
C LYS A 83 2.91 -12.13 -5.64
N ALA A 84 1.77 -12.83 -5.73
CA ALA A 84 1.06 -13.31 -4.54
C ALA A 84 1.91 -14.20 -3.61
N SER A 85 2.71 -15.11 -4.15
CA SER A 85 3.60 -15.98 -3.34
C SER A 85 4.66 -15.14 -2.59
N GLU A 86 5.29 -14.20 -3.28
CA GLU A 86 6.30 -13.31 -2.70
C GLU A 86 5.69 -12.39 -1.63
N ILE A 87 4.54 -11.81 -1.90
CA ILE A 87 3.80 -10.93 -0.97
C ILE A 87 3.38 -11.68 0.29
N ARG A 88 2.93 -12.94 0.15
CA ARG A 88 2.54 -13.78 1.30
C ARG A 88 3.75 -14.13 2.16
N LYS A 89 4.89 -14.47 1.56
CA LYS A 89 6.14 -14.69 2.31
C LYS A 89 6.56 -13.45 3.10
N LEU A 90 6.52 -12.27 2.47
CA LEU A 90 6.81 -10.99 3.15
C LEU A 90 5.84 -10.67 4.30
N PHE A 91 4.63 -11.22 4.24
CA PHE A 91 3.61 -11.07 5.28
C PHE A 91 3.80 -12.09 6.42
N GLU A 92 4.24 -13.31 6.10
CA GLU A 92 4.40 -14.42 7.05
C GLU A 92 5.79 -14.44 7.74
N GLU A 93 6.83 -13.89 7.11
CA GLU A 93 8.15 -13.74 7.72
C GLU A 93 8.14 -12.62 8.78
N ASP A 94 8.06 -13.01 10.05
CA ASP A 94 8.26 -12.15 11.23
C ASP A 94 9.67 -12.25 11.82
#